data_AF-A0A353F3C4-F1
#
_entry.id   AF-A0A353F3C4-F1
#
_cell.length_a   1.000
_cell.length_b   1.000
_cell.length_c   1.000
_cell.angle_alpha   90.00
_cell.angle_beta   90.00
_cell.angle_gamma   90.00
#
_symmetry.space_group_name_H-M   'P 1'
#
loop_
_entity.id
_entity.type
_entity.pdbx_description
1 polymer ?
#
loop_
_entity_poly.entity_id
_entity_poly.type
_entity_poly.pdbx_seq_one_letter_code
_entity_poly.pdbx_strand_id
1 'polypeptide(L)'
;PNTAPPAVGTTLHTTSGPQIEKAGDLAGVLTNLQRGDILFIDEIHRLHPAIEEYLYPAMEDYRLDIIIDSGPSARSIQLQLPKFTLVGATTRSGMLTSPLRSRFGLINRLDYYTHEQLAVIIRRSAQILEIEIDEEGAMIIASRSRGTPRIANNLLRWTRDFAQVKFEGKISASIAQAALEMIEIDEDGLDEMDKRILEAMIYKFTGGPVGLSSLAVAIGEDASTLEEVHEPFLIMQGFVKRTPRGRVAMPAAYAKIGADLPPDHSEQSSLF
;
A
#
# COMPACT_ATOMS: atom_id res chain seq x y z
N PRO A 1 3.72 -19.41 1.60
CA PRO A 1 3.51 -20.52 2.56
C PRO A 1 3.77 -20.06 4.01
N ASN A 2 2.81 -20.34 4.89
CA ASN A 2 2.65 -19.92 6.29
C ASN A 2 1.88 -18.60 6.50
N THR A 3 0.64 -18.59 6.02
CA THR A 3 -0.47 -18.09 6.85
C THR A 3 -0.63 -19.04 8.04
N ALA A 4 -0.95 -18.50 9.22
CA ALA A 4 -1.17 -19.29 10.43
C ALA A 4 -2.04 -20.53 10.14
N PRO A 5 -1.72 -21.71 10.72
CA PRO A 5 -2.59 -22.86 10.53
C PRO A 5 -3.97 -22.47 11.07
N PRO A 6 -5.06 -22.65 10.29
CA PRO A 6 -6.38 -22.51 10.85
C PRO A 6 -6.44 -23.46 12.04
N ALA A 7 -6.86 -22.94 13.20
CA ALA A 7 -7.35 -23.83 14.25
C ALA A 7 -8.34 -24.78 13.56
N VAL A 8 -8.06 -26.08 13.63
CA VAL A 8 -8.69 -27.14 12.83
C VAL A 8 -10.19 -26.85 12.63
N GLY A 9 -10.60 -26.47 11.41
CA GLY A 9 -12.01 -26.22 11.05
C GLY A 9 -12.41 -24.80 10.66
N THR A 10 -11.50 -23.82 10.59
CA THR A 10 -11.82 -22.44 10.17
C THR A 10 -11.49 -22.16 8.71
N THR A 11 -12.44 -21.61 7.94
CA THR A 11 -12.26 -21.21 6.54
C THR A 11 -12.03 -19.70 6.42
N LEU A 12 -11.10 -19.30 5.54
CA LEU A 12 -10.88 -17.91 5.16
C LEU A 12 -11.69 -17.58 3.90
N HIS A 13 -12.60 -16.63 4.01
CA HIS A 13 -13.37 -16.08 2.90
C HIS A 13 -12.82 -14.70 2.57
N THR A 14 -12.39 -14.49 1.32
CA THR A 14 -11.76 -13.23 0.89
C THR A 14 -12.65 -12.47 -0.08
N THR A 15 -12.79 -11.17 0.12
CA THR A 15 -13.46 -10.23 -0.80
C THR A 15 -12.77 -8.87 -0.70
N SER A 16 -13.17 -7.90 -1.51
CA SER A 16 -12.73 -6.50 -1.39
C SER A 16 -13.90 -5.54 -1.31
N GLY A 17 -13.69 -4.38 -0.68
CA GLY A 17 -14.68 -3.30 -0.59
C GLY A 17 -15.32 -2.96 -1.94
N PRO A 18 -14.54 -2.76 -3.02
CA PRO A 18 -15.06 -2.48 -4.35
C PRO A 18 -15.89 -3.62 -4.96
N GLN A 19 -15.70 -4.87 -4.54
CA GLN A 19 -16.49 -6.00 -5.05
C GLN A 19 -17.89 -6.08 -4.43
N ILE A 20 -18.16 -5.32 -3.36
CA ILE A 20 -19.46 -5.32 -2.68
C ILE A 20 -20.20 -4.03 -3.04
N GLU A 21 -20.99 -4.10 -4.11
CA GLU A 21 -21.69 -2.92 -4.66
C GLU A 21 -23.10 -2.75 -4.08
N LYS A 22 -23.76 -3.86 -3.71
CA LYS A 22 -25.13 -3.88 -3.19
C LYS A 22 -25.28 -4.81 -1.98
N ALA A 23 -26.36 -4.62 -1.22
CA ALA A 23 -26.65 -5.38 -0.01
C ALA A 23 -26.68 -6.90 -0.25
N GLY A 24 -27.15 -7.31 -1.43
CA GLY A 24 -27.19 -8.72 -1.84
C GLY A 24 -25.81 -9.37 -1.98
N ASP A 25 -24.78 -8.63 -2.39
CA ASP A 25 -23.42 -9.16 -2.53
C ASP A 25 -22.84 -9.47 -1.14
N LEU A 26 -23.02 -8.52 -0.20
CA LEU A 26 -22.64 -8.70 1.19
C LEU A 26 -23.40 -9.87 1.83
N ALA A 27 -24.71 -9.99 1.54
CA ALA A 27 -25.53 -11.10 1.99
C ALA A 27 -24.99 -12.45 1.52
N GLY A 28 -24.65 -12.54 0.22
CA GLY A 28 -24.10 -13.76 -0.37
C GLY A 28 -22.80 -14.18 0.31
N VAL A 29 -21.93 -13.22 0.65
CA VAL A 29 -20.70 -13.50 1.39
C VAL A 29 -20.98 -13.94 2.83
N LEU A 30 -21.81 -13.20 3.57
CA LEU A 30 -22.08 -13.46 4.99
C LEU A 30 -22.83 -14.77 5.24
N THR A 31 -23.76 -15.14 4.35
CA THR A 31 -24.57 -16.37 4.48
C THR A 31 -23.81 -17.65 4.17
N ASN A 32 -22.67 -17.55 3.47
CA ASN A 32 -21.78 -18.68 3.21
C ASN A 32 -20.78 -18.95 4.35
N LEU A 33 -20.72 -18.06 5.34
CA LEU A 33 -19.83 -18.24 6.49
C LEU A 33 -20.32 -19.38 7.38
N GLN A 34 -19.38 -20.05 8.02
CA GLN A 34 -19.62 -21.01 9.10
C GLN A 34 -19.10 -20.46 10.43
N ARG A 35 -19.48 -21.13 11.52
CA ARG A 35 -19.05 -20.71 12.86
C ARG A 35 -17.52 -20.83 12.98
N GLY A 36 -16.89 -19.71 13.30
CA GLY A 36 -15.45 -19.56 13.46
C GLY A 36 -14.75 -19.02 12.22
N ASP A 37 -15.42 -18.96 11.06
CA ASP A 37 -14.83 -18.49 9.80
C ASP A 37 -14.31 -17.06 9.88
N ILE A 38 -13.34 -16.77 9.02
CA ILE A 38 -12.76 -15.45 8.88
C ILE A 38 -13.28 -14.85 7.57
N LEU A 39 -13.96 -13.70 7.68
CA LEU A 39 -14.27 -12.86 6.53
C LEU A 39 -13.20 -11.79 6.41
N PHE A 40 -12.39 -11.85 5.35
CA PHE A 40 -11.39 -10.85 5.01
C PHE A 40 -11.92 -9.91 3.93
N ILE A 41 -12.02 -8.62 4.25
CA ILE A 41 -12.40 -7.56 3.30
C ILE A 41 -11.18 -6.66 3.08
N ASP A 42 -10.56 -6.80 1.91
CA ASP A 42 -9.50 -5.88 1.48
C ASP A 42 -10.10 -4.54 1.05
N GLU A 43 -9.33 -3.46 1.16
CA GLU A 43 -9.78 -2.10 0.88
C GLU A 43 -11.14 -1.77 1.53
N ILE A 44 -11.38 -2.20 2.78
CA ILE A 44 -12.70 -2.08 3.44
C ILE A 44 -13.24 -0.65 3.49
N HIS A 45 -12.36 0.35 3.48
CA HIS A 45 -12.67 1.77 3.36
C HIS A 45 -13.35 2.21 2.05
N ARG A 46 -13.39 1.35 1.03
CA ARG A 46 -14.07 1.58 -0.24
C ARG A 46 -15.48 1.01 -0.30
N LEU A 47 -15.95 0.39 0.79
CA LEU A 47 -17.37 0.02 0.91
C LEU A 47 -18.23 1.28 0.83
N HIS A 48 -19.34 1.16 0.11
CA HIS A 48 -20.32 2.24 0.09
C HIS A 48 -20.93 2.42 1.49
N PRO A 49 -21.13 3.64 2.01
CA PRO A 49 -21.63 3.85 3.38
C PRO A 49 -22.94 3.11 3.70
N ALA A 50 -23.86 3.06 2.73
CA ALA A 50 -25.11 2.29 2.88
C ALA A 50 -24.88 0.77 3.03
N ILE A 51 -23.80 0.23 2.47
CA ILE A 51 -23.42 -1.18 2.60
C ILE A 51 -22.73 -1.43 3.93
N GLU A 52 -21.90 -0.47 4.35
CA GLU A 52 -21.21 -0.47 5.63
C GLU A 52 -22.19 -0.57 6.83
N GLU A 53 -23.36 0.08 6.73
CA GLU A 53 -24.38 0.01 7.77
C GLU A 53 -24.90 -1.42 8.02
N TYR A 54 -24.93 -2.28 7.00
CA TYR A 54 -25.32 -3.69 7.16
C TYR A 54 -24.25 -4.52 7.88
N LEU A 55 -22.98 -4.07 7.90
CA LEU A 55 -21.92 -4.75 8.65
C LEU A 55 -22.05 -4.52 10.16
N TYR A 56 -22.65 -3.42 10.62
CA TYR A 56 -22.73 -3.11 12.05
C TYR A 56 -23.44 -4.21 12.85
N PRO A 57 -24.67 -4.63 12.49
CA PRO A 57 -25.36 -5.69 13.22
C PRO A 57 -24.72 -7.06 12.98
N ALA A 58 -24.06 -7.26 11.83
CA ALA A 58 -23.36 -8.50 11.54
C ALA A 58 -22.13 -8.69 12.45
N MET A 59 -21.45 -7.61 12.80
CA MET A 59 -20.30 -7.62 13.70
C MET A 59 -20.69 -7.67 15.19
N GLU A 60 -21.77 -6.98 15.57
CA GLU A 60 -22.18 -6.84 16.98
C GLU A 60 -23.07 -8.00 17.45
N ASP A 61 -24.11 -8.29 16.67
CA ASP A 61 -25.20 -9.19 17.06
C ASP A 61 -25.25 -10.46 16.21
N TYR A 62 -24.37 -10.60 15.20
CA TYR A 62 -24.40 -11.68 14.21
C TYR A 62 -25.75 -11.81 13.51
N ARG A 63 -26.33 -10.67 13.12
CA ARG A 63 -27.57 -10.62 12.33
C ARG A 63 -27.38 -9.78 11.08
N LEU A 64 -28.20 -10.06 10.07
CA LEU A 64 -28.22 -9.29 8.84
C LEU A 64 -29.67 -9.01 8.45
N ASP A 65 -30.02 -7.72 8.42
CA ASP A 65 -31.34 -7.24 8.05
C ASP A 65 -31.28 -6.64 6.65
N ILE A 66 -31.90 -7.29 5.66
CA ILE A 66 -31.87 -6.83 4.26
C ILE A 66 -33.29 -6.56 3.78
N ILE A 67 -33.47 -5.41 3.15
CA ILE A 67 -34.71 -5.10 2.42
C ILE A 67 -34.55 -5.66 1.01
N ILE A 68 -35.42 -6.59 0.65
CA ILE A 68 -35.54 -7.14 -0.70
C ILE A 68 -36.74 -6.47 -1.38
N ASP A 69 -36.58 -6.16 -2.67
CA ASP A 69 -37.50 -5.39 -3.51
C ASP A 69 -37.62 -3.90 -3.16
N SER A 70 -38.19 -3.12 -4.08
CA SER A 70 -38.40 -1.68 -3.94
C SER A 70 -39.89 -1.32 -3.98
N GLY A 71 -40.29 -0.30 -3.22
CA GLY A 71 -41.65 0.24 -3.22
C GLY A 71 -42.60 -0.43 -2.21
N PRO A 72 -43.93 -0.36 -2.41
CA PRO A 72 -44.93 -0.86 -1.46
C PRO A 72 -44.86 -2.36 -1.16
N SER A 73 -44.17 -3.12 -2.02
CA SER A 73 -43.98 -4.56 -1.90
C SER A 73 -42.65 -4.96 -1.25
N ALA A 74 -41.84 -3.99 -0.79
CA ALA A 74 -40.56 -4.25 -0.16
C ALA A 74 -40.74 -5.12 1.09
N ARG A 75 -39.91 -6.16 1.23
CA ARG A 75 -39.94 -7.09 2.37
C ARG A 75 -38.59 -7.06 3.07
N SER A 76 -38.62 -6.95 4.40
CA SER A 76 -37.41 -7.09 5.20
C SER A 76 -37.20 -8.57 5.55
N ILE A 77 -36.01 -9.08 5.28
CA ILE A 77 -35.57 -10.41 5.70
C ILE A 77 -34.49 -10.22 6.75
N GLN A 78 -34.69 -10.86 7.90
CA GLN A 78 -33.69 -10.96 8.95
C GLN A 78 -33.06 -12.34 8.92
N LEU A 79 -31.74 -12.38 8.78
CA LEU A 79 -30.93 -13.59 8.78
C LEU A 79 -30.06 -13.64 10.02
N GLN A 80 -30.04 -14.80 10.68
CA GLN A 80 -29.09 -15.09 11.75
C GLN A 80 -27.79 -15.59 11.13
N LEU A 81 -26.68 -14.95 11.46
CA LEU A 81 -25.35 -15.31 11.00
C LEU A 81 -24.65 -16.19 12.04
N PRO A 82 -23.77 -17.11 11.61
CA PRO A 82 -22.89 -17.78 12.54
C PRO A 82 -21.88 -16.78 13.10
N LYS A 83 -21.33 -17.08 14.29
CA LYS A 83 -20.24 -16.28 14.84
C LYS A 83 -19.00 -16.39 13.95
N PHE A 84 -18.57 -15.29 13.37
CA PHE A 84 -17.40 -15.20 12.50
C PHE A 84 -16.45 -14.09 12.97
N THR A 85 -15.26 -14.03 12.39
CA THR A 85 -14.28 -12.95 12.61
C THR A 85 -14.16 -12.11 11.36
N LEU A 86 -14.46 -10.81 11.46
CA LEU A 86 -14.19 -9.86 10.38
C LEU A 86 -12.75 -9.34 10.47
N VAL A 87 -12.00 -9.43 9.38
CA VAL A 87 -10.67 -8.81 9.22
C VAL A 87 -10.74 -7.82 8.07
N GLY A 88 -10.65 -6.53 8.38
CA GLY A 88 -10.60 -5.47 7.37
C GLY A 88 -9.16 -5.00 7.12
N ALA A 89 -8.78 -4.84 5.86
CA ALA A 89 -7.52 -4.19 5.47
C ALA A 89 -7.77 -2.85 4.78
N THR A 90 -6.92 -1.86 5.06
CA THR A 90 -6.99 -0.54 4.41
C THR A 90 -5.63 0.16 4.44
N THR A 91 -5.33 0.88 3.37
CA THR A 91 -4.22 1.84 3.28
C THR A 91 -4.58 3.21 3.86
N ARG A 92 -5.88 3.48 4.07
CA ARG A 92 -6.43 4.78 4.49
C ARG A 92 -7.36 4.60 5.69
N SER A 93 -6.81 4.27 6.86
CA SER A 93 -7.60 4.10 8.09
C SER A 93 -8.43 5.33 8.48
N GLY A 94 -8.00 6.53 8.06
CA GLY A 94 -8.76 7.78 8.24
C GLY A 94 -10.02 7.91 7.37
N MET A 95 -10.16 7.09 6.33
CA MET A 95 -11.36 7.04 5.48
C MET A 95 -12.45 6.11 6.02
N LEU A 96 -12.14 5.31 7.04
CA LEU A 96 -13.15 4.50 7.72
C LEU A 96 -14.06 5.40 8.54
N THR A 97 -15.37 5.15 8.49
CA THR A 97 -16.31 5.88 9.34
C THR A 97 -16.03 5.58 10.81
N SER A 98 -16.30 6.55 11.69
CA SER A 98 -16.13 6.35 13.13
C SER A 98 -16.93 5.16 13.66
N PRO A 99 -18.19 4.93 13.23
CA PRO A 99 -18.98 3.75 13.62
C PRO A 99 -18.36 2.41 13.24
N LEU A 100 -17.83 2.24 12.03
CA LEU A 100 -17.19 0.98 11.64
C LEU A 100 -15.89 0.77 12.41
N ARG A 101 -15.07 1.82 12.50
CA ARG A 101 -13.78 1.76 13.20
C ARG A 101 -13.92 1.36 14.67
N SER A 102 -14.94 1.87 15.37
CA SER A 102 -15.15 1.56 16.80
C SER A 102 -15.55 0.10 17.06
N ARG A 103 -15.96 -0.65 16.03
CA ARG A 103 -16.38 -2.05 16.14
C ARG A 103 -15.22 -3.05 15.97
N PHE A 104 -14.05 -2.60 15.51
CA PHE A 104 -12.86 -3.44 15.47
C PHE A 104 -12.23 -3.53 16.87
N GLY A 105 -12.29 -4.71 17.48
CA GLY A 105 -11.69 -4.96 18.80
C GLY A 105 -10.15 -4.99 18.80
N LEU A 106 -9.54 -5.21 17.63
CA LEU A 106 -8.08 -5.19 17.45
C LEU A 106 -7.74 -4.34 16.23
N ILE A 107 -6.92 -3.32 16.44
CA ILE A 107 -6.41 -2.45 15.37
C ILE A 107 -4.90 -2.60 15.36
N ASN A 108 -4.36 -3.16 14.27
CA ASN A 108 -2.93 -3.30 14.07
C ASN A 108 -2.49 -2.36 12.95
N ARG A 109 -1.46 -1.57 13.21
CA ARG A 109 -0.78 -0.78 12.19
C ARG A 109 0.46 -1.54 11.74
N LEU A 110 0.59 -1.73 10.43
CA LEU A 110 1.81 -2.26 9.83
C LEU A 110 2.68 -1.09 9.40
N ASP A 111 3.88 -1.02 9.95
CA ASP A 111 4.89 -0.06 9.53
C ASP A 111 5.84 -0.69 8.50
N TYR A 112 6.64 0.16 7.87
CA TYR A 112 7.67 -0.29 6.94
C TYR A 112 8.71 -1.15 7.62
N TYR A 113 9.23 -2.12 6.88
CA TYR A 113 10.29 -3.00 7.33
C TYR A 113 11.63 -2.26 7.27
N THR A 114 12.48 -2.53 8.26
CA THR A 114 13.90 -2.14 8.22
C THR A 114 14.65 -2.90 7.12
N HIS A 115 15.78 -2.38 6.67
CA HIS A 115 16.60 -3.03 5.65
C HIS A 115 17.07 -4.41 6.12
N GLU A 116 17.40 -4.57 7.40
CA GLU A 116 17.83 -5.84 7.99
C GLU A 116 16.70 -6.87 7.99
N GLN A 117 15.48 -6.46 8.34
CA GLN A 117 14.31 -7.34 8.27
C GLN A 117 13.99 -7.75 6.83
N LEU A 118 14.14 -6.82 5.87
CA LEU A 118 13.97 -7.13 4.45
C LEU A 118 15.05 -8.08 3.93
N ALA A 119 16.31 -7.92 4.33
CA ALA A 119 17.39 -8.82 3.97
C ALA A 119 17.11 -10.26 4.44
N VAL A 120 16.53 -10.44 5.63
CA VAL A 120 16.06 -11.74 6.12
C VAL A 120 14.96 -12.31 5.22
N ILE A 121 13.97 -11.49 4.84
CA ILE A 121 12.90 -11.89 3.93
C ILE A 121 13.45 -12.30 2.56
N ILE A 122 14.37 -11.51 2.00
CA ILE A 122 15.00 -11.74 0.70
C ILE A 122 15.78 -13.05 0.71
N ARG A 123 16.62 -13.30 1.73
CA ARG A 123 17.37 -14.56 1.84
C ARG A 123 16.44 -15.78 1.96
N ARG A 124 15.38 -15.68 2.76
CA ARG A 124 14.36 -16.73 2.83
C ARG A 124 13.69 -16.96 1.47
N SER A 125 13.33 -15.90 0.75
CA SER A 125 12.74 -16.02 -0.57
C SER A 125 13.70 -16.58 -1.61
N ALA A 126 14.99 -16.25 -1.53
CA ALA A 126 16.03 -16.81 -2.39
C ALA A 126 16.19 -18.32 -2.17
N GLN A 127 16.13 -18.79 -0.92
CA GLN A 127 16.10 -20.22 -0.60
C GLN A 127 14.89 -20.93 -1.22
N ILE A 128 13.70 -20.32 -1.15
CA ILE A 128 12.48 -20.89 -1.76
C ILE A 128 12.59 -20.95 -3.29
N LEU A 129 13.31 -20.01 -3.89
CA LEU A 129 13.53 -19.93 -5.34
C LEU A 129 14.77 -20.70 -5.80
N GLU A 130 15.49 -21.36 -4.89
CA GLU A 130 16.72 -22.11 -5.14
C GLU A 130 17.82 -21.25 -5.80
N ILE A 131 18.03 -20.04 -5.27
CA ILE A 131 19.05 -19.09 -5.75
C ILE A 131 20.10 -18.87 -4.67
N GLU A 132 21.38 -18.89 -5.05
CA GLU A 132 22.45 -18.48 -4.15
C GLU A 132 22.52 -16.95 -4.06
N ILE A 133 22.47 -16.40 -2.85
CA ILE A 133 22.63 -14.97 -2.57
C ILE A 133 23.49 -14.80 -1.31
N ASP A 134 24.45 -13.87 -1.35
CA ASP A 134 25.21 -13.48 -0.16
C ASP A 134 24.51 -12.37 0.66
N GLU A 135 25.00 -12.12 1.88
CA GLU A 135 24.40 -11.12 2.77
C GLU A 135 24.39 -9.73 2.14
N GLU A 136 25.49 -9.36 1.48
CA GLU A 136 25.67 -8.04 0.90
C GLU A 136 24.72 -7.81 -0.29
N GLY A 137 24.57 -8.80 -1.17
CA GLY A 137 23.59 -8.79 -2.26
C GLY A 137 22.15 -8.67 -1.75
N ALA A 138 21.82 -9.41 -0.68
CA ALA A 138 20.50 -9.28 -0.05
C ALA A 138 20.29 -7.89 0.54
N MET A 139 21.33 -7.28 1.13
CA MET A 139 21.26 -5.94 1.71
C MET A 139 21.10 -4.85 0.65
N ILE A 140 21.76 -4.97 -0.51
CA ILE A 140 21.59 -4.04 -1.64
C ILE A 140 20.15 -4.06 -2.16
N ILE A 141 19.57 -5.26 -2.31
CA ILE A 141 18.16 -5.38 -2.70
C ILE A 141 17.27 -4.77 -1.61
N ALA A 142 17.54 -5.08 -0.34
CA ALA A 142 16.76 -4.60 0.80
C ALA A 142 16.72 -3.06 0.91
N SER A 143 17.87 -2.39 0.79
CA SER A 143 17.96 -0.93 0.91
C SER A 143 17.19 -0.21 -0.18
N ARG A 144 17.04 -0.84 -1.36
CA ARG A 144 16.30 -0.29 -2.51
C ARG A 144 14.85 -0.77 -2.60
N SER A 145 14.36 -1.47 -1.58
CA SER A 145 13.01 -2.10 -1.57
C SER A 145 11.93 -1.26 -0.89
N ARG A 146 12.20 0.00 -0.57
CA ARG A 146 11.22 0.96 -0.01
C ARG A 146 10.48 0.43 1.23
N GLY A 147 11.19 -0.27 2.12
CA GLY A 147 10.61 -0.84 3.33
C GLY A 147 9.52 -1.90 3.11
N THR A 148 9.37 -2.42 1.89
CA THR A 148 8.18 -3.20 1.48
C THR A 148 8.57 -4.61 1.00
N PRO A 149 8.09 -5.69 1.67
CA PRO A 149 8.41 -7.06 1.28
C PRO A 149 7.97 -7.43 -0.14
N ARG A 150 6.87 -6.84 -0.64
CA ARG A 150 6.40 -7.05 -2.01
C ARG A 150 7.42 -6.55 -3.04
N ILE A 151 7.95 -5.35 -2.84
CA ILE A 151 8.98 -4.76 -3.71
C ILE A 151 10.26 -5.58 -3.62
N ALA A 152 10.71 -5.91 -2.40
CA ALA A 152 11.88 -6.76 -2.17
C ALA A 152 11.85 -8.08 -2.93
N ASN A 153 10.71 -8.78 -2.92
CA ASN A 153 10.56 -10.04 -3.64
C ASN A 153 10.53 -9.84 -5.16
N ASN A 154 9.97 -8.74 -5.66
CA ASN A 154 9.98 -8.43 -7.09
C ASN A 154 11.39 -8.12 -7.57
N LEU A 155 12.14 -7.30 -6.82
CA LEU A 155 13.53 -6.99 -7.10
C LEU A 155 14.40 -8.24 -7.07
N LEU A 156 14.22 -9.13 -6.08
CA LEU A 156 14.93 -10.42 -6.04
C LEU A 156 14.68 -11.26 -7.30
N ARG A 157 13.43 -11.35 -7.78
CA ARG A 157 13.12 -12.10 -9.02
C ARG A 157 13.81 -11.49 -10.23
N TRP A 158 13.81 -10.17 -10.34
CA TRP A 158 14.54 -9.47 -11.39
C TRP A 158 16.06 -9.73 -11.31
N THR A 159 16.65 -9.56 -10.12
CA THR A 159 18.08 -9.80 -9.90
C THR A 159 18.47 -11.25 -10.18
N ARG A 160 17.60 -12.22 -9.87
CA ARG A 160 17.78 -13.61 -10.28
C ARG A 160 17.89 -13.74 -11.79
N ASP A 161 16.90 -13.23 -12.52
CA ASP A 161 16.84 -13.37 -13.98
C ASP A 161 18.07 -12.72 -14.62
N PHE A 162 18.50 -11.58 -14.09
CA PHE A 162 19.75 -10.92 -14.48
C PHE A 162 21.00 -11.79 -14.19
N ALA A 163 21.11 -12.35 -12.99
CA ALA A 163 22.25 -13.16 -12.57
C ALA A 163 22.35 -14.49 -13.35
N GLN A 164 21.22 -15.12 -13.69
CA GLN A 164 21.20 -16.35 -14.48
C GLN A 164 21.69 -16.14 -15.91
N VAL A 165 21.38 -14.99 -16.52
CA VAL A 165 21.79 -14.69 -17.89
C VAL A 165 23.25 -14.23 -17.97
N LYS A 166 23.72 -13.48 -16.96
CA LYS A 166 25.01 -12.77 -17.05
C LYS A 166 26.11 -13.26 -16.10
N PHE A 167 25.78 -14.00 -15.02
CA PHE A 167 26.70 -14.22 -13.89
C PHE A 167 26.54 -15.57 -13.16
N GLU A 168 26.35 -16.68 -13.88
CA GLU A 168 26.35 -18.06 -13.33
C GLU A 168 25.35 -18.32 -12.18
N GLY A 169 24.35 -17.45 -11.98
CA GLY A 169 23.23 -17.67 -11.06
C GLY A 169 23.45 -17.33 -9.58
N LYS A 170 24.63 -16.83 -9.18
CA LYS A 170 24.90 -16.38 -7.81
C LYS A 170 24.75 -14.86 -7.69
N ILE A 171 23.99 -14.39 -6.70
CA ILE A 171 23.77 -12.96 -6.45
C ILE A 171 24.74 -12.45 -5.39
N SER A 172 25.70 -11.63 -5.81
CA SER A 172 26.57 -10.84 -4.93
C SER A 172 26.14 -9.37 -4.87
N ALA A 173 26.79 -8.57 -4.03
CA ALA A 173 26.59 -7.11 -3.96
C ALA A 173 26.68 -6.42 -5.33
N SER A 174 27.74 -6.71 -6.09
CA SER A 174 27.98 -6.10 -7.40
C SER A 174 26.94 -6.51 -8.45
N ILE A 175 26.48 -7.77 -8.40
CA ILE A 175 25.45 -8.29 -9.30
C ILE A 175 24.10 -7.68 -8.96
N ALA A 176 23.76 -7.58 -7.66
CA ALA A 176 22.54 -6.92 -7.20
C ALA A 176 22.53 -5.44 -7.62
N GLN A 177 23.64 -4.73 -7.43
CA GLN A 177 23.78 -3.34 -7.85
C GLN A 177 23.58 -3.18 -9.35
N ALA A 178 24.31 -3.94 -10.18
CA ALA A 178 24.19 -3.88 -11.62
C ALA A 178 22.79 -4.25 -12.13
N ALA A 179 22.13 -5.21 -11.49
CA ALA A 179 20.75 -5.57 -11.81
C ALA A 179 19.79 -4.42 -11.54
N LEU A 180 19.88 -3.77 -10.39
CA LEU A 180 18.96 -2.70 -10.00
C LEU A 180 19.21 -1.41 -10.79
N GLU A 181 20.46 -1.10 -11.11
CA GLU A 181 20.80 0.00 -12.02
C GLU A 181 20.25 -0.20 -13.43
N MET A 182 20.17 -1.45 -13.91
CA MET A 182 19.60 -1.76 -15.22
C MET A 182 18.11 -1.43 -15.34
N ILE A 183 17.38 -1.39 -14.21
CA ILE A 183 15.98 -0.93 -14.14
C ILE A 183 15.85 0.46 -13.52
N GLU A 184 16.96 1.23 -13.55
CA GLU A 184 17.05 2.63 -13.12
C GLU A 184 16.70 2.90 -11.66
N ILE A 185 16.76 1.87 -10.80
CA ILE A 185 16.59 2.00 -9.36
C ILE A 185 17.93 2.42 -8.73
N ASP A 186 17.94 3.63 -8.19
CA ASP A 186 19.14 4.19 -7.57
C ASP A 186 19.40 3.69 -6.14
N GLU A 187 20.46 4.20 -5.51
CA GLU A 187 20.90 3.80 -4.16
C GLU A 187 19.86 4.06 -3.06
N ASP A 188 18.99 5.05 -3.23
CA ASP A 188 17.90 5.39 -2.30
C ASP A 188 16.61 4.62 -2.63
N GLY A 189 16.63 3.77 -3.67
CA GLY A 189 15.49 2.98 -4.11
C GLY A 189 14.50 3.77 -4.98
N LEU A 190 14.87 4.95 -5.49
CA LEU A 190 14.01 5.73 -6.39
C LEU A 190 14.06 5.15 -7.80
N ASP A 191 12.88 4.97 -8.40
CA ASP A 191 12.74 4.61 -9.82
C ASP A 191 12.66 5.85 -10.73
N GLU A 192 12.49 5.62 -12.04
CA GLU A 192 12.32 6.68 -13.03
C GLU A 192 11.13 7.61 -12.71
N MET A 193 10.00 7.05 -12.27
CA MET A 193 8.79 7.82 -11.99
C MET A 193 8.97 8.70 -10.75
N ASP A 194 9.61 8.18 -9.70
CA ASP A 194 9.96 8.95 -8.51
C ASP A 194 10.84 10.16 -8.88
N LYS A 195 11.87 9.95 -9.71
CA LYS A 195 12.73 11.04 -10.20
C LYS A 195 11.94 12.05 -11.03
N ARG A 196 11.08 11.59 -11.94
CA ARG A 196 10.20 12.46 -12.74
C ARG A 196 9.24 13.29 -11.88
N ILE A 197 8.72 12.74 -10.79
CA ILE A 197 7.91 13.48 -9.82
C ILE A 197 8.73 14.62 -9.22
N LEU A 198 9.92 14.32 -8.69
CA LEU A 198 10.78 15.32 -8.06
C LEU A 198 11.24 16.39 -9.05
N GLU A 199 11.67 16.00 -10.24
CA GLU A 199 12.06 16.91 -11.32
C GLU A 199 10.91 17.81 -11.77
N ALA A 200 9.70 17.25 -11.93
CA ALA A 200 8.52 18.06 -12.28
C ALA A 200 8.22 19.08 -11.18
N MET A 201 8.26 18.66 -9.91
CA MET A 201 8.06 19.58 -8.79
C MET A 201 9.10 20.69 -8.75
N ILE A 202 10.38 20.36 -8.95
CA ILE A 202 11.51 21.31 -8.88
C ILE A 202 11.52 22.24 -10.10
N TYR A 203 11.53 21.69 -11.31
CA TYR A 203 11.76 22.46 -12.53
C TYR A 203 10.49 23.05 -13.16
N LYS A 204 9.33 22.40 -13.03
CA LYS A 204 8.07 22.89 -13.60
C LYS A 204 7.24 23.70 -12.62
N PHE A 205 7.33 23.40 -11.32
CA PHE A 205 6.54 24.04 -10.27
C PHE A 205 7.39 24.80 -9.24
N THR A 206 8.69 25.00 -9.50
CA THR A 206 9.61 25.79 -8.66
C THR A 206 9.61 25.34 -7.20
N GLY A 207 9.50 24.04 -6.96
CA GLY A 207 9.41 23.43 -5.64
C GLY A 207 8.01 23.32 -5.05
N GLY A 208 6.98 23.85 -5.72
CA GLY A 208 5.60 23.85 -5.25
C GLY A 208 5.22 25.10 -4.42
N PRO A 209 4.02 25.13 -3.81
CA PRO A 209 3.06 24.04 -3.69
C PRO A 209 2.34 23.69 -5.00
N VAL A 210 2.22 22.40 -5.32
CA VAL A 210 1.48 21.89 -6.50
C VAL A 210 0.37 20.91 -6.12
N GLY A 211 -0.81 21.03 -6.73
CA GLY A 211 -1.93 20.09 -6.53
C GLY A 211 -1.66 18.71 -7.12
N LEU A 212 -2.27 17.65 -6.56
CA LEU A 212 -2.09 16.26 -7.03
C LEU A 212 -2.40 16.14 -8.52
N SER A 213 -3.55 16.67 -8.93
CA SER A 213 -4.05 16.59 -10.30
C SER A 213 -3.12 17.30 -11.28
N SER A 214 -2.63 18.50 -10.92
CA SER A 214 -1.69 19.25 -11.75
C SER A 214 -0.35 18.53 -11.91
N LEU A 215 0.15 17.93 -10.82
CA LEU A 215 1.39 17.16 -10.85
C LEU A 215 1.24 15.89 -11.70
N ALA A 216 0.14 15.15 -11.52
CA ALA A 216 -0.20 13.96 -12.28
C ALA A 216 -0.25 14.23 -13.79
N VAL A 217 -0.93 15.30 -14.20
CA VAL A 217 -0.98 15.75 -15.61
C VAL A 217 0.41 16.11 -16.13
N ALA A 218 1.24 16.78 -15.33
CA ALA A 218 2.56 17.23 -15.77
C ALA A 218 3.56 16.09 -16.01
N ILE A 219 3.33 14.91 -15.43
CA ILE A 219 4.15 13.72 -15.62
C ILE A 219 3.46 12.60 -16.41
N GLY A 220 2.19 12.80 -16.78
CA GLY A 220 1.42 11.88 -17.63
C GLY A 220 0.93 10.62 -16.91
N GLU A 221 0.62 10.72 -15.63
CA GLU A 221 0.28 9.59 -14.76
C GLU A 221 -1.06 9.80 -14.03
N ASP A 222 -1.66 8.74 -13.49
CA ASP A 222 -2.89 8.85 -12.70
C ASP A 222 -2.64 9.41 -11.28
N ALA A 223 -3.54 10.29 -10.82
CA ALA A 223 -3.44 10.93 -9.52
C ALA A 223 -3.43 9.92 -8.35
N SER A 224 -4.23 8.86 -8.43
CA SER A 224 -4.28 7.83 -7.38
C SER A 224 -2.97 7.02 -7.35
N THR A 225 -2.38 6.70 -8.50
CA THR A 225 -1.07 6.06 -8.58
C THR A 225 -0.01 6.88 -7.85
N LEU A 226 0.02 8.20 -8.06
CA LEU A 226 0.96 9.08 -7.35
C LEU A 226 0.73 9.05 -5.84
N GLU A 227 -0.53 9.21 -5.41
CA GLU A 227 -0.89 9.31 -4.00
C GLU A 227 -0.62 8.01 -3.23
N GLU A 228 -0.85 6.86 -3.87
CA GLU A 228 -0.88 5.54 -3.23
C GLU A 228 0.41 4.73 -3.42
N VAL A 229 1.14 4.95 -4.53
CA VAL A 229 2.32 4.15 -4.88
C VAL A 229 3.62 4.90 -4.59
N HIS A 230 3.75 6.15 -5.07
CA HIS A 230 5.03 6.88 -5.04
C HIS A 230 5.15 7.81 -3.83
N GLU A 231 4.14 8.64 -3.61
CA GLU A 231 4.16 9.70 -2.60
C GLU A 231 4.44 9.19 -1.17
N PRO A 232 3.93 8.01 -0.72
CA PRO A 232 4.23 7.51 0.63
C PRO A 232 5.74 7.35 0.88
N PHE A 233 6.47 6.80 -0.09
CA PHE A 233 7.92 6.61 0.04
C PHE A 233 8.67 7.94 -0.04
N LEU A 234 8.30 8.81 -0.99
CA LEU A 234 8.92 10.14 -1.13
C LEU A 234 8.72 11.02 0.11
N ILE A 235 7.56 10.93 0.78
CA ILE A 235 7.32 11.62 2.05
C ILE A 235 8.14 10.98 3.17
N MET A 236 8.19 9.65 3.25
CA MET A 236 8.94 8.93 4.27
C MET A 236 10.45 9.25 4.22
N GLN A 237 11.02 9.35 3.01
CA GLN A 237 12.41 9.76 2.79
C GLN A 237 12.63 11.28 2.97
N GLY A 238 11.56 12.05 3.19
CA GLY A 238 11.65 13.49 3.38
C GLY A 238 11.92 14.29 2.10
N PHE A 239 11.71 13.71 0.92
CA PHE A 239 11.81 14.42 -0.36
C PHE A 239 10.60 15.32 -0.64
N VAL A 240 9.41 14.89 -0.19
CA VAL A 240 8.15 15.60 -0.44
C VAL A 240 7.42 15.86 0.87
N LYS A 241 6.75 17.02 0.96
CA LYS A 241 5.84 17.36 2.06
C LYS A 241 4.46 17.70 1.53
N ARG A 242 3.41 17.16 2.15
CA ARG A 242 2.02 17.57 1.93
C ARG A 242 1.70 18.84 2.73
N THR A 243 1.05 19.79 2.07
CA THR A 243 0.48 20.99 2.68
C THR A 243 -0.98 21.16 2.24
N PRO A 244 -1.79 21.97 2.94
CA PRO A 244 -3.16 22.27 2.48
C PRO A 244 -3.24 22.87 1.07
N ARG A 245 -2.15 23.51 0.60
CA ARG A 245 -2.08 24.15 -0.72
C ARG A 245 -1.54 23.22 -1.81
N GLY A 246 -0.99 22.06 -1.46
CA GLY A 246 -0.33 21.14 -2.40
C GLY A 246 0.93 20.49 -1.86
N ARG A 247 1.65 19.77 -2.72
CA ARG A 247 2.94 19.12 -2.43
C ARG A 247 4.07 20.11 -2.62
N VAL A 248 5.05 20.05 -1.73
CA VAL A 248 6.26 20.87 -1.76
C VAL A 248 7.48 19.97 -1.77
N ALA A 249 8.45 20.27 -2.63
CA ALA A 249 9.74 19.58 -2.68
C ALA A 249 10.62 20.10 -1.55
N MET A 250 11.17 19.18 -0.78
CA MET A 250 12.01 19.47 0.39
C MET A 250 13.49 19.61 -0.03
N PRO A 251 14.36 20.20 0.80
CA PRO A 251 15.79 20.35 0.48
C PRO A 251 16.49 19.05 0.04
N ALA A 252 16.10 17.91 0.63
CA ALA A 252 16.63 16.60 0.25
C ALA A 252 16.33 16.25 -1.23
N ALA A 253 15.20 16.69 -1.78
CA ALA A 253 14.85 16.45 -3.18
C ALA A 253 15.75 17.24 -4.12
N TYR A 254 16.06 18.49 -3.79
CA TYR A 254 17.00 19.31 -4.55
C TYR A 254 18.39 18.70 -4.56
N ALA A 255 18.90 18.30 -3.38
CA ALA A 255 20.18 17.63 -3.26
C ALA A 255 20.22 16.33 -4.09
N LYS A 256 19.12 15.56 -4.08
CA LYS A 256 19.00 14.31 -4.82
C LYS A 256 19.01 14.50 -6.34
N ILE A 257 18.29 15.51 -6.84
CA ILE A 257 18.25 15.84 -8.27
C ILE A 257 19.50 16.62 -8.73
N GLY A 258 20.29 17.15 -7.79
CA GLY A 258 21.43 18.02 -8.10
C GLY A 258 21.01 19.42 -8.54
N ALA A 259 19.87 19.90 -8.03
CA ALA A 259 19.34 21.23 -8.30
C ALA A 259 19.67 22.20 -7.15
N ASP A 260 19.82 23.49 -7.49
CA ASP A 260 20.00 24.54 -6.49
C ASP A 260 18.71 24.77 -5.70
N LEU A 261 18.84 24.94 -4.39
CA LEU A 261 17.74 25.36 -3.55
C LEU A 261 17.29 26.78 -3.92
N PRO A 262 15.97 27.03 -4.06
CA PRO A 262 15.49 28.39 -4.24
C PRO A 262 15.86 29.23 -3.01
N PRO A 263 16.16 30.53 -3.18
CA PRO A 263 16.48 31.41 -2.07
C PRO A 263 15.33 31.44 -1.05
N ASP A 264 15.68 31.37 0.23
CA ASP A 264 14.69 31.37 1.31
C ASP A 264 13.92 32.69 1.33
N HIS A 265 12.62 32.65 1.01
CA HIS A 265 11.76 33.85 1.01
C HIS A 265 11.34 34.28 2.43
N SER A 266 11.90 33.68 3.48
CA SER A 266 11.61 34.02 4.88
C SER A 266 11.98 35.46 5.27
N GLU A 267 12.82 36.16 4.51
CA GLU A 267 13.19 37.57 4.80
C GLU A 267 12.16 38.63 4.35
N GLN A 268 11.10 38.28 3.59
CA GLN A 268 10.10 39.29 3.15
C GLN A 268 8.94 39.52 4.13
N SER A 269 8.93 38.84 5.29
CA SER A 269 7.83 38.94 6.27
C SER A 269 8.07 39.97 7.39
N SER A 270 9.22 40.64 7.44
CA SER A 270 9.58 41.59 8.50
C SER A 270 9.52 43.07 8.10
N LEU A 271 8.83 43.39 7.00
CA LEU A 271 8.61 44.77 6.55
C LEU A 271 7.12 45.13 6.58
N PHE A 272 6.49 44.99 7.74
CA PHE A 272 5.27 45.71 8.14
C PHE A 272 5.28 45.95 9.66
#